data_AF-A0A9P5S956-F1
#
_entry.id   AF-A0A9P5S956-F1
#
_cell.length_a   1.000
_cell.length_b   1.000
_cell.length_c   1.000
_cell.angle_alpha   90.00
_cell.angle_beta   90.00
_cell.angle_gamma   90.00
#
_symmetry.space_group_name_H-M   'P 1'
#
loop_
_entity.id
_entity.type
_entity.pdbx_description
1 polymer ?
#
loop_
_entity_poly.entity_id
_entity_poly.type
_entity_poly.pdbx_seq_one_letter_code
_entity_poly.pdbx_strand_id
1 'polypeptide(L)'
;MLDSSIIQVLLVVGFPYIIKAVRSFFAKTPPPSPLQRLNNKQNPTRQQQPHNKWNQFMYLLLSAATVFHLAQLTFYNQPNVFKTLSLPADCPNFILHQSWKERSATDPTFLTKFPDSLREQFKAMESRLVYIVYGQDAFINCDHCSERNDYLMYLFPSALASYAGMAILLGMATTQTSHLNRQRTWGSAGLVVLALLEYSVLHSSSEVSNLSTLVKQEKFFVGARGAYAVRHGSLALMAMTLMGLIYRSSRSTGPRGEVEILNDLCQAQEAMIQRHRALQLARVASLRDPLLRKQFVEYWKRREVEHGLLLADTEYKEARDLALSRIDVETLTQEANQYIEAVIQAGERVANDTTTTDVSSSGASTNGEGLTKLGQEMAP
;
A
#
# COMPACT_ATOMS: atom_id res chain seq x y z
N MET A 1 -8.50 9.44 -28.45
CA MET A 1 -8.97 8.08 -28.13
C MET A 1 -7.80 7.16 -28.38
N LEU A 2 -7.23 6.57 -27.33
CA LEU A 2 -6.21 5.53 -27.49
C LEU A 2 -6.97 4.23 -27.76
N ASP A 3 -6.76 3.64 -28.93
CA ASP A 3 -7.44 2.39 -29.28
C ASP A 3 -7.06 1.29 -28.27
N SER A 4 -8.08 0.57 -27.81
CA SER A 4 -7.95 -0.53 -26.83
C SER A 4 -6.90 -1.58 -27.25
N SER A 5 -6.71 -1.75 -28.56
CA SER A 5 -5.70 -2.61 -29.18
C SER A 5 -4.26 -2.17 -28.90
N ILE A 6 -3.97 -0.87 -28.86
CA ILE A 6 -2.62 -0.36 -28.55
C ILE A 6 -2.26 -0.66 -27.10
N ILE A 7 -3.22 -0.52 -26.18
CA ILE A 7 -3.03 -0.80 -24.75
C ILE A 7 -2.78 -2.31 -24.55
N GLN A 8 -3.51 -3.19 -25.24
CA GLN A 8 -3.26 -4.64 -25.18
C GLN A 8 -1.87 -5.02 -25.70
N VAL A 9 -1.42 -4.44 -26.81
CA VAL A 9 -0.08 -4.72 -27.36
C VAL A 9 1.02 -4.21 -26.41
N LEU A 10 0.86 -3.02 -25.84
CA LEU A 10 1.81 -2.46 -24.87
C LEU A 10 1.87 -3.29 -23.58
N LEU A 11 0.73 -3.85 -23.15
CA LEU A 11 0.66 -4.72 -21.99
C LEU A 11 1.33 -6.06 -22.28
N VAL A 12 1.04 -6.73 -23.40
CA VAL A 12 1.63 -8.04 -23.74
C VAL A 12 3.15 -7.95 -23.96
N VAL A 13 3.62 -6.91 -24.65
CA VAL A 13 5.06 -6.71 -24.93
C VAL A 13 5.80 -6.17 -23.71
N GLY A 14 5.17 -5.29 -22.92
CA GLY A 14 5.77 -4.67 -21.73
C GLY A 14 5.79 -5.58 -20.50
N PHE A 15 4.81 -6.48 -20.36
CA PHE A 15 4.64 -7.34 -19.18
C PHE A 15 5.88 -8.19 -18.81
N PRO A 16 6.59 -8.87 -19.73
CA PRO A 16 7.77 -9.64 -19.37
C PRO A 16 8.94 -8.77 -18.89
N TYR A 17 9.08 -7.55 -19.42
CA TYR A 17 10.11 -6.60 -18.99
C TYR A 17 9.76 -5.99 -17.63
N ILE A 18 8.48 -5.68 -17.40
CA ILE A 18 7.98 -5.23 -16.10
C ILE A 18 8.20 -6.33 -15.06
N ILE A 19 7.90 -7.61 -15.35
CA ILE A 19 8.15 -8.71 -14.43
C ILE A 19 9.64 -8.88 -14.12
N LYS A 20 10.53 -8.80 -15.11
CA LYS A 20 11.97 -8.90 -14.88
C LYS A 20 12.49 -7.73 -14.03
N ALA A 21 12.04 -6.51 -14.30
CA ALA A 21 12.35 -5.36 -13.47
C ALA A 21 11.83 -5.57 -12.05
N VAL A 22 10.55 -5.90 -11.88
CA VAL A 22 9.93 -6.15 -10.58
C VAL A 22 10.68 -7.25 -9.81
N ARG A 23 11.09 -8.35 -10.48
CA ARG A 23 11.89 -9.42 -9.85
C ARG A 23 13.28 -8.98 -9.43
N SER A 24 14.02 -8.24 -10.27
CA SER A 24 15.34 -7.73 -9.88
C SER A 24 15.24 -6.66 -8.78
N PHE A 25 14.11 -5.95 -8.71
CA PHE A 25 13.80 -5.02 -7.62
C PHE A 25 13.43 -5.71 -6.30
N PHE A 26 12.81 -6.90 -6.34
CA PHE A 26 12.50 -7.70 -5.14
C PHE A 26 13.63 -8.64 -4.69
N ALA A 27 14.70 -8.77 -5.47
CA ALA A 27 15.91 -9.42 -5.02
C ALA A 27 16.51 -8.55 -3.90
N LYS A 28 16.18 -8.88 -2.65
CA LYS A 28 16.77 -8.26 -1.46
C LYS A 28 18.28 -8.29 -1.63
N THR A 29 18.89 -7.11 -1.80
CA THR A 29 20.33 -6.99 -1.60
C THR A 29 20.62 -7.48 -0.19
N PRO A 30 21.56 -8.43 -0.01
CA PRO A 30 21.92 -8.90 1.31
C PRO A 30 22.29 -7.68 2.17
N PRO A 31 21.86 -7.63 3.45
CA PRO A 31 22.24 -6.53 4.32
C PRO A 31 23.77 -6.39 4.31
N PRO A 32 24.31 -5.16 4.26
CA PRO A 32 25.76 -4.95 4.30
C PRO A 32 26.32 -5.62 5.56
N SER A 33 27.48 -6.26 5.42
CA SER A 33 28.12 -6.98 6.51
C SER A 33 28.35 -6.03 7.72
N PRO A 34 28.31 -6.54 8.96
CA PRO A 34 28.52 -5.72 10.16
C PRO A 34 29.83 -4.93 10.13
N LEU A 35 30.88 -5.49 9.52
CA LEU A 35 32.17 -4.83 9.31
C LEU A 35 32.08 -3.61 8.39
N GLN A 36 31.26 -3.69 7.32
CA GLN A 36 30.96 -2.53 6.47
C GLN A 36 30.22 -1.43 7.22
N ARG A 37 29.40 -1.76 8.23
CA ARG A 37 28.73 -0.74 9.07
C ARG A 37 29.69 -0.06 10.03
N LEU A 38 30.64 -0.79 10.60
CA LEU A 38 31.65 -0.23 11.51
C LEU A 38 32.60 0.71 10.76
N ASN A 39 33.05 0.32 9.57
CA ASN A 39 33.94 1.15 8.74
C ASN A 39 33.22 2.43 8.23
N ASN A 40 31.93 2.34 7.90
CA ASN A 40 31.13 3.52 7.52
C ASN A 40 30.84 4.49 8.67
N LYS A 41 30.99 4.07 9.94
CA LYS A 41 30.73 4.92 11.11
C LYS A 41 31.84 5.96 11.34
N GLN A 42 33.02 5.75 10.75
CA GLN A 42 34.19 6.64 10.91
C GLN A 42 34.19 7.87 9.99
N ASN A 43 33.31 7.94 8.99
CA ASN A 43 33.13 9.12 8.14
C ASN A 43 31.77 9.79 8.40
N PRO A 44 31.66 10.67 9.41
CA PRO A 44 30.40 11.36 9.74
C PRO A 44 30.05 12.49 8.75
N THR A 45 30.87 12.70 7.71
CA THR A 45 30.62 13.69 6.67
C THR A 45 29.48 13.23 5.76
N ARG A 46 28.25 13.48 6.23
CA ARG A 46 27.06 13.61 5.40
C ARG A 46 26.85 12.40 4.47
N GLN A 47 26.53 11.24 5.04
CA GLN A 47 25.73 10.24 4.30
C GLN A 47 24.32 10.83 4.09
N GLN A 48 24.21 11.80 3.19
CA GLN A 48 22.99 11.99 2.42
C GLN A 48 22.78 10.66 1.72
N GLN A 49 21.93 9.82 2.30
CA GLN A 49 21.37 8.66 1.62
C GLN A 49 20.96 9.17 0.23
N PRO A 50 21.50 8.60 -0.87
CA PRO A 50 21.20 9.09 -2.20
C PRO A 50 19.70 9.14 -2.30
N HIS A 51 19.14 10.33 -2.54
CA HIS A 51 17.72 10.54 -2.66
C HIS A 51 17.21 9.50 -3.67
N ASN A 52 16.58 8.44 -3.16
CA ASN A 52 16.33 7.25 -3.97
C ASN A 52 15.54 7.71 -5.18
N LYS A 53 16.03 7.44 -6.39
CA LYS A 53 15.34 7.78 -7.65
C LYS A 53 13.88 7.30 -7.62
N TRP A 54 13.63 6.22 -6.87
CA TRP A 54 12.31 5.72 -6.51
C TRP A 54 11.41 6.72 -5.78
N ASN A 55 11.91 7.42 -4.75
CA ASN A 55 11.11 8.40 -4.04
C ASN A 55 10.73 9.56 -4.96
N GLN A 56 11.65 10.02 -5.82
CA GLN A 56 11.36 11.05 -6.83
C GLN A 56 10.30 10.57 -7.83
N PHE A 57 10.44 9.34 -8.33
CA PHE A 57 9.45 8.72 -9.20
C PHE A 57 8.08 8.61 -8.52
N MET A 58 8.03 8.19 -7.25
CA MET A 58 6.79 8.11 -6.48
C MET A 58 6.15 9.47 -6.22
N TYR A 59 6.95 10.50 -5.92
CA TYR A 59 6.42 11.86 -5.79
C TYR A 59 5.84 12.36 -7.12
N LEU A 60 6.49 12.09 -8.25
CA LEU A 60 5.99 12.46 -9.56
C LEU A 60 4.71 11.70 -9.92
N LEU A 61 4.66 10.40 -9.62
CA LEU A 61 3.48 9.58 -9.89
C LEU A 61 2.29 10.00 -9.02
N LEU A 62 2.52 10.24 -7.71
CA LEU A 62 1.48 10.71 -6.79
C LEU A 62 1.04 12.13 -7.12
N SER A 63 1.96 13.03 -7.49
CA SER A 63 1.60 14.38 -7.90
C SER A 63 0.78 14.36 -9.20
N ALA A 64 1.17 13.56 -10.19
CA ALA A 64 0.38 13.36 -11.41
C ALA A 64 -1.02 12.79 -11.10
N ALA A 65 -1.13 11.81 -10.19
CA ALA A 65 -2.41 11.26 -9.77
C ALA A 65 -3.29 12.29 -9.04
N THR A 66 -2.72 13.10 -8.14
CA THR A 66 -3.45 14.18 -7.46
C THR A 66 -3.94 15.23 -8.46
N VAL A 67 -3.08 15.68 -9.38
CA VAL A 67 -3.45 16.64 -10.43
C VAL A 67 -4.53 16.06 -11.33
N PHE A 68 -4.43 14.78 -11.71
CA PHE A 68 -5.46 14.11 -12.50
C PHE A 68 -6.81 14.13 -11.77
N HIS A 69 -6.87 13.70 -10.51
CA HIS A 69 -8.12 13.67 -9.77
C HIS A 69 -8.68 15.06 -9.46
N LEU A 70 -7.83 16.04 -9.17
CA LEU A 70 -8.25 17.44 -9.00
C LEU A 70 -8.76 18.03 -10.32
N ALA A 71 -8.08 17.76 -11.44
CA ALA A 71 -8.53 18.20 -12.77
C ALA A 71 -9.87 17.56 -13.15
N GLN A 72 -10.08 16.28 -12.81
CA GLN A 72 -11.38 15.64 -12.97
C GLN A 72 -12.45 16.32 -12.09
N LEU A 73 -12.12 16.73 -10.87
CA LEU A 73 -13.08 17.41 -9.99
C LEU A 73 -13.41 18.84 -10.47
N THR A 74 -12.43 19.58 -11.00
CA THR A 74 -12.59 21.00 -11.37
C THR A 74 -13.07 21.20 -12.79
N PHE A 75 -12.49 20.49 -13.76
CA PHE A 75 -12.76 20.71 -15.19
C PHE A 75 -13.80 19.75 -15.73
N TYR A 76 -13.89 18.53 -15.20
CA TYR A 76 -14.84 17.55 -15.69
C TYR A 76 -16.20 17.72 -14.99
N ASN A 77 -17.05 18.55 -15.59
CA ASN A 77 -18.46 18.58 -15.26
C ASN A 77 -19.17 17.47 -16.05
N GLN A 78 -19.78 16.53 -15.33
CA GLN A 78 -20.67 15.53 -15.95
C GLN A 78 -21.71 16.25 -16.83
N PRO A 79 -21.85 15.85 -18.11
CA PRO A 79 -22.78 16.49 -19.02
C PRO A 79 -24.20 16.29 -18.50
N ASN A 80 -24.92 17.39 -18.33
CA ASN A 80 -26.29 17.40 -17.85
C ASN A 80 -27.13 18.29 -18.76
N VAL A 81 -28.06 17.68 -19.49
CA VAL A 81 -28.98 18.36 -20.40
C VAL A 81 -29.70 19.52 -19.70
N PHE A 82 -30.25 19.28 -18.52
CA PHE A 82 -31.05 20.27 -17.79
C PHE A 82 -30.20 21.49 -17.40
N LYS A 83 -28.94 21.27 -17.05
CA LYS A 83 -27.99 22.36 -16.77
C LYS A 83 -27.60 23.11 -18.05
N THR A 84 -27.42 22.41 -19.16
CA THR A 84 -27.09 23.02 -20.46
C THR A 84 -28.25 23.84 -21.02
N LEU A 85 -29.49 23.41 -20.80
CA LEU A 85 -30.70 24.13 -21.18
C LEU A 85 -31.14 25.18 -20.13
N SER A 86 -30.45 25.27 -18.99
CA SER A 86 -30.83 26.13 -17.86
C SER A 86 -32.27 25.88 -17.36
N LEU A 87 -32.71 24.62 -17.38
CA LEU A 87 -34.04 24.20 -16.98
C LEU A 87 -34.02 23.40 -15.67
N PRO A 88 -35.04 23.55 -14.81
CA PRO A 88 -35.24 22.64 -13.69
C PRO A 88 -35.65 21.25 -14.20
N ALA A 89 -35.26 20.21 -13.48
CA ALA A 89 -35.62 18.82 -13.79
C ALA A 89 -37.14 18.58 -13.85
N ASP A 90 -37.89 19.32 -13.02
CA ASP A 90 -39.34 19.30 -12.91
C ASP A 90 -40.07 20.06 -14.03
N CYS A 91 -39.35 20.58 -15.05
CA CYS A 91 -39.97 21.38 -16.11
C CYS A 91 -41.02 20.56 -16.92
N PRO A 92 -42.16 21.14 -17.32
CA PRO A 92 -43.14 20.41 -18.12
C PRO A 92 -42.58 20.06 -19.51
N ASN A 93 -43.04 18.94 -20.08
CA ASN A 93 -42.54 18.40 -21.36
C ASN A 93 -42.51 19.43 -22.50
N PHE A 94 -43.50 20.32 -22.59
CA PHE A 94 -43.55 21.31 -23.66
C PHE A 94 -42.39 22.33 -23.62
N ILE A 95 -41.98 22.77 -22.42
CA ILE A 95 -40.83 23.69 -22.25
C ILE A 95 -39.53 22.97 -22.60
N LEU A 96 -39.39 21.71 -22.19
CA LEU A 96 -38.23 20.89 -22.54
C LEU A 96 -38.12 20.73 -24.06
N HIS A 97 -39.21 20.40 -24.75
CA HIS A 97 -39.22 20.27 -26.21
C HIS A 97 -38.91 21.59 -26.92
N GLN A 98 -39.48 22.70 -26.47
CA GLN A 98 -39.24 24.01 -27.06
C GLN A 98 -37.78 24.45 -26.93
N SER A 99 -37.24 24.40 -25.71
CA SER A 99 -35.84 24.75 -25.43
C SER A 99 -34.83 23.83 -26.11
N TRP A 100 -35.13 22.52 -26.20
CA TRP A 100 -34.31 21.56 -26.94
C TRP A 100 -34.24 21.92 -28.42
N LYS A 101 -35.40 22.22 -29.04
CA LYS A 101 -35.46 22.61 -30.45
C LYS A 101 -34.68 23.89 -30.70
N GLU A 102 -34.88 24.91 -29.86
CA GLU A 102 -34.16 26.18 -29.93
C GLU A 102 -32.64 25.98 -29.81
N ARG A 103 -32.19 25.16 -28.85
CA ARG A 103 -30.77 24.87 -28.65
C ARG A 103 -30.17 24.08 -29.82
N SER A 104 -30.89 23.08 -30.33
CA SER A 104 -30.45 22.27 -31.47
C SER A 104 -30.33 23.08 -32.77
N ALA A 105 -31.18 24.10 -32.94
CA ALA A 105 -31.10 25.02 -34.08
C ALA A 105 -29.90 25.98 -33.96
N THR A 106 -29.52 26.34 -32.73
CA THR A 106 -28.43 27.28 -32.47
C THR A 106 -27.06 26.61 -32.50
N ASP A 107 -26.96 25.38 -31.99
CA ASP A 107 -25.69 24.66 -31.81
C ASP A 107 -25.80 23.24 -32.37
N PRO A 108 -25.18 22.93 -33.53
CA PRO A 108 -25.22 21.60 -34.11
C PRO A 108 -24.45 20.56 -33.27
N THR A 109 -23.54 20.99 -32.40
CA THR A 109 -22.81 20.08 -31.48
C THR A 109 -23.65 19.63 -30.29
N PHE A 110 -24.82 20.24 -30.09
CA PHE A 110 -25.76 19.81 -29.07
C PHE A 110 -26.32 18.41 -29.39
N LEU A 111 -26.74 18.17 -30.64
CA LEU A 111 -27.33 16.90 -31.07
C LEU A 111 -26.33 15.74 -31.08
N THR A 112 -25.03 16.04 -31.25
CA THR A 112 -23.99 14.99 -31.16
C THR A 112 -23.77 14.53 -29.72
N LYS A 113 -23.97 15.42 -28.74
CA LYS A 113 -23.88 15.09 -27.31
C LYS A 113 -25.17 14.54 -26.74
N PHE A 114 -26.30 15.00 -27.25
CA PHE A 114 -27.64 14.70 -26.77
C PHE A 114 -28.52 14.32 -27.96
N PRO A 115 -28.60 13.02 -28.31
CA PRO A 115 -29.37 12.57 -29.45
C PRO A 115 -30.87 12.76 -29.19
N ASP A 116 -31.66 12.97 -30.24
CA ASP A 116 -33.11 13.16 -30.13
C ASP A 116 -33.85 11.97 -29.52
N SER A 117 -33.27 10.76 -29.54
CA SER A 117 -33.80 9.59 -28.83
C SER A 117 -33.91 9.83 -27.32
N LEU A 118 -32.98 10.57 -26.74
CA LEU A 118 -32.96 10.93 -25.32
C LEU A 118 -34.16 11.82 -24.96
N ARG A 119 -34.53 12.72 -25.87
CA ARG A 119 -35.67 13.63 -25.71
C ARG A 119 -37.00 12.86 -25.58
N GLU A 120 -37.16 11.79 -26.36
CA GLU A 120 -38.37 10.96 -26.30
C GLU A 120 -38.44 10.19 -24.97
N GLN A 121 -37.30 9.71 -24.46
CA GLN A 121 -37.24 9.02 -23.17
C GLN A 121 -37.56 9.96 -21.98
N PHE A 122 -37.25 11.25 -22.09
CA PHE A 122 -37.58 12.26 -21.07
C PHE A 122 -39.06 12.64 -20.98
N LYS A 123 -39.94 12.08 -21.83
CA LYS A 123 -41.39 12.27 -21.69
C LYS A 123 -41.91 11.71 -20.36
N ALA A 124 -41.31 10.61 -19.89
CA ALA A 124 -41.61 10.01 -18.61
C ALA A 124 -40.82 10.72 -17.49
N MET A 125 -41.52 11.09 -16.43
CA MET A 125 -40.92 11.76 -15.27
C MET A 125 -39.89 10.85 -14.57
N GLU A 126 -40.16 9.55 -14.51
CA GLU A 126 -39.27 8.54 -13.90
C GLU A 126 -37.93 8.46 -14.63
N SER A 127 -37.92 8.49 -15.97
CA SER A 127 -36.70 8.49 -16.78
C SER A 127 -35.80 9.70 -16.46
N ARG A 128 -36.40 10.86 -16.16
CA ARG A 128 -35.63 12.05 -15.79
C ARG A 128 -35.00 11.91 -14.41
N LEU A 129 -35.69 11.28 -13.47
CA LEU A 129 -35.16 10.98 -12.15
C LEU A 129 -33.95 10.04 -12.27
N VAL A 130 -34.09 8.95 -13.04
CA VAL A 130 -33.00 8.00 -13.32
C VAL A 130 -31.80 8.72 -13.94
N TYR A 131 -32.03 9.58 -14.94
CA TYR A 131 -30.96 10.36 -15.57
C TYR A 131 -30.19 11.25 -14.60
N ILE A 132 -30.86 11.90 -13.65
CA ILE A 132 -30.19 12.79 -12.67
C ILE A 132 -29.45 11.98 -11.61
N VAL A 133 -30.02 10.85 -11.17
CA VAL A 133 -29.42 10.00 -10.14
C VAL A 133 -28.19 9.25 -10.68
N TYR A 134 -28.28 8.62 -11.85
CA TYR A 134 -27.23 7.76 -12.40
C TYR A 134 -26.34 8.43 -13.45
N GLY A 135 -26.78 9.56 -14.00
CA GLY A 135 -26.04 10.33 -15.00
C GLY A 135 -26.32 9.87 -16.43
N GLN A 136 -25.75 10.62 -17.37
CA GLN A 136 -25.97 10.40 -18.81
C GLN A 136 -25.42 9.07 -19.32
N ASP A 137 -24.24 8.67 -18.85
CA ASP A 137 -23.53 7.50 -19.37
C ASP A 137 -24.34 6.22 -19.15
N ALA A 138 -24.77 5.98 -17.91
CA ALA A 138 -25.60 4.83 -17.56
C ALA A 138 -27.00 4.87 -18.21
N PHE A 139 -27.53 6.07 -18.48
CA PHE A 139 -28.85 6.22 -19.10
C PHE A 139 -28.83 5.94 -20.61
N ILE A 140 -27.76 6.34 -21.32
CA ILE A 140 -27.64 6.13 -22.77
C ILE A 140 -27.06 4.77 -23.11
N ASN A 141 -26.01 4.34 -22.39
CA ASN A 141 -25.20 3.18 -22.78
C ASN A 141 -25.64 1.87 -22.12
N CYS A 142 -26.64 1.89 -21.23
CA CYS A 142 -27.17 0.66 -20.64
C CYS A 142 -28.45 0.18 -21.35
N ASP A 143 -28.28 -0.76 -22.28
CA ASP A 143 -29.41 -1.33 -23.04
C ASP A 143 -30.35 -2.20 -22.21
N HIS A 144 -29.85 -2.82 -21.14
CA HIS A 144 -30.58 -3.83 -20.33
C HIS A 144 -30.96 -3.32 -18.94
N CYS A 145 -30.83 -2.02 -18.67
CA CYS A 145 -31.20 -1.47 -17.37
C CYS A 145 -32.71 -1.16 -17.33
N SER A 146 -33.43 -1.84 -16.44
CA SER A 146 -34.85 -1.60 -16.20
C SER A 146 -35.12 -1.19 -14.74
N GLU A 147 -34.41 -1.84 -13.82
CA GLU A 147 -34.51 -1.56 -12.39
C GLU A 147 -33.38 -0.64 -11.92
N ARG A 148 -33.61 0.06 -10.81
CA ARG A 148 -32.61 0.91 -10.15
C ARG A 148 -31.31 0.16 -9.82
N ASN A 149 -31.41 -1.13 -9.53
CA ASN A 149 -30.24 -1.95 -9.22
C ASN A 149 -29.39 -2.25 -10.46
N ASP A 150 -30.01 -2.39 -11.64
CA ASP A 150 -29.29 -2.64 -12.90
C ASP A 150 -28.36 -1.46 -13.23
N TYR A 151 -28.86 -0.23 -13.06
CA TYR A 151 -28.04 0.96 -13.22
C TYR A 151 -26.87 1.00 -12.23
N LEU A 152 -27.08 0.62 -10.97
CA LEU A 152 -25.99 0.53 -9.99
C LEU A 152 -24.92 -0.50 -10.41
N MET A 153 -25.34 -1.66 -10.89
CA MET A 153 -24.43 -2.69 -11.40
C MET A 153 -23.65 -2.21 -12.62
N TYR A 154 -24.25 -1.41 -13.49
CA TYR A 154 -23.56 -0.79 -14.63
C TYR A 154 -22.46 0.18 -14.20
N LEU A 155 -22.70 1.03 -13.18
CA LEU A 155 -21.70 1.99 -12.73
C LEU A 155 -20.55 1.33 -11.92
N PHE A 156 -20.82 0.20 -11.26
CA PHE A 156 -19.89 -0.42 -10.32
C PHE A 156 -18.49 -0.73 -10.89
N PRO A 157 -18.34 -1.32 -12.10
CA PRO A 157 -17.02 -1.57 -12.69
C PRO A 157 -16.19 -0.30 -12.88
N SER A 158 -16.82 0.81 -13.27
CA SER A 158 -16.13 2.08 -13.48
C SER A 158 -15.57 2.65 -12.17
N ALA A 159 -16.35 2.56 -11.09
CA ALA A 159 -15.93 2.95 -9.76
C ALA A 159 -14.81 2.02 -9.26
N LEU A 160 -15.00 0.70 -9.38
CA LEU A 160 -14.01 -0.30 -8.96
C LEU A 160 -12.67 -0.12 -9.68
N ALA A 161 -12.68 0.20 -10.97
CA ALA A 161 -11.45 0.47 -11.73
C ALA A 161 -10.64 1.64 -11.14
N SER A 162 -11.30 2.70 -10.68
CA SER A 162 -10.63 3.85 -10.05
C SER A 162 -10.00 3.49 -8.70
N TYR A 163 -10.70 2.71 -7.87
CA TYR A 163 -10.18 2.23 -6.58
C TYR A 163 -9.06 1.20 -6.76
N ALA A 164 -9.17 0.32 -7.75
CA ALA A 164 -8.13 -0.64 -8.11
C ALA A 164 -6.85 0.08 -8.56
N GLY A 165 -6.98 1.10 -9.40
CA GLY A 165 -5.85 1.96 -9.80
C GLY A 165 -5.16 2.60 -8.59
N MET A 166 -5.94 3.15 -7.66
CA MET A 166 -5.39 3.74 -6.43
C MET A 166 -4.77 2.69 -5.48
N ALA A 167 -5.34 1.49 -5.41
CA ALA A 167 -4.79 0.38 -4.62
C ALA A 167 -3.43 -0.09 -5.16
N ILE A 168 -3.26 -0.13 -6.48
CA ILE A 168 -1.97 -0.40 -7.13
C ILE A 168 -0.97 0.70 -6.77
N LEU A 169 -1.38 1.96 -6.87
CA LEU A 169 -0.55 3.12 -6.53
C LEU A 169 -0.11 3.10 -5.05
N LEU A 170 -1.04 2.81 -4.14
CA LEU A 170 -0.77 2.59 -2.72
C LEU A 170 0.19 1.43 -2.49
N GLY A 171 0.00 0.31 -3.20
CA GLY A 171 0.88 -0.85 -3.14
C GLY A 171 2.31 -0.52 -3.56
N MET A 172 2.47 0.17 -4.69
CA MET A 172 3.79 0.60 -5.19
C MET A 172 4.47 1.58 -4.22
N ALA A 173 3.72 2.53 -3.66
CA ALA A 173 4.23 3.52 -2.72
C ALA A 173 4.71 2.89 -1.39
N THR A 174 4.04 1.83 -0.92
CA THR A 174 4.30 1.20 0.39
C THR A 174 5.27 0.01 0.35
N THR A 175 5.52 -0.58 -0.82
CA THR A 175 6.32 -1.82 -0.92
C THR A 175 7.81 -1.63 -0.62
N GLN A 176 8.41 -0.52 -1.06
CA GLN A 176 9.86 -0.29 -0.89
C GLN A 176 10.21 0.24 0.50
N THR A 177 9.26 0.92 1.15
CA THR A 177 9.45 1.63 2.42
C THR A 177 9.04 0.72 3.58
N SER A 178 9.99 -0.07 4.08
CA SER A 178 9.76 -1.07 5.15
C SER A 178 8.92 -0.57 6.33
N HIS A 179 9.06 0.70 6.72
CA HIS A 179 8.34 1.30 7.85
C HIS A 179 6.89 1.72 7.53
N LEU A 180 6.52 1.86 6.24
CA LEU A 180 5.15 2.15 5.81
C LEU A 180 4.31 0.88 5.60
N ASN A 181 4.86 -0.31 5.87
CA ASN A 181 4.12 -1.56 5.74
C ASN A 181 2.88 -1.58 6.63
N ARG A 182 2.96 -1.02 7.86
CA ARG A 182 1.78 -0.84 8.72
C ARG A 182 0.75 0.08 8.08
N GLN A 183 1.17 1.11 7.37
CA GLN A 183 0.25 2.05 6.71
C GLN A 183 -0.41 1.45 5.47
N ARG A 184 0.13 0.37 4.90
CA ARG A 184 -0.50 -0.37 3.80
C ARG A 184 -1.84 -1.00 4.23
N THR A 185 -1.90 -1.60 5.42
CA THR A 185 -3.16 -2.18 5.93
C THR A 185 -4.18 -1.09 6.22
N TRP A 186 -3.76 0.00 6.87
CA TRP A 186 -4.64 1.16 7.11
C TRP A 186 -5.09 1.85 5.81
N GLY A 187 -4.20 1.97 4.83
CA GLY A 187 -4.53 2.58 3.54
C GLY A 187 -5.47 1.73 2.70
N SER A 188 -5.30 0.40 2.72
CA SER A 188 -6.23 -0.52 2.04
C SER A 188 -7.59 -0.55 2.73
N ALA A 189 -7.64 -0.56 4.06
CA ALA A 189 -8.88 -0.38 4.82
C ALA A 189 -9.56 0.96 4.50
N GLY A 190 -8.78 2.05 4.42
CA GLY A 190 -9.27 3.36 4.02
C GLY A 190 -9.90 3.38 2.62
N LEU A 191 -9.29 2.71 1.64
CA LEU A 191 -9.87 2.59 0.29
C LEU A 191 -11.21 1.84 0.30
N VAL A 192 -11.33 0.77 1.10
CA VAL A 192 -12.60 0.04 1.25
C VAL A 192 -13.67 0.93 1.88
N VAL A 193 -13.33 1.68 2.93
CA VAL A 193 -14.25 2.63 3.57
C VAL A 193 -14.70 3.72 2.59
N LEU A 194 -13.78 4.26 1.77
CA LEU A 194 -14.13 5.25 0.75
C LEU A 194 -15.04 4.69 -0.33
N ALA A 195 -14.83 3.45 -0.77
CA ALA A 195 -15.70 2.77 -1.73
C ALA A 195 -17.10 2.52 -1.15
N LEU A 196 -17.19 2.13 0.12
CA LEU A 196 -18.48 1.99 0.81
C LEU A 196 -19.18 3.34 0.97
N LEU A 197 -18.42 4.42 1.21
CA LEU A 197 -18.96 5.77 1.28
C LEU A 197 -19.54 6.19 -0.07
N GLU A 198 -18.82 6.00 -1.19
CA GLU A 198 -19.36 6.26 -2.53
C GLU A 198 -20.63 5.44 -2.79
N TYR A 199 -20.61 4.14 -2.46
CA TYR A 199 -21.77 3.28 -2.60
C TYR A 199 -22.97 3.78 -1.77
N SER A 200 -22.75 4.20 -0.52
CA SER A 200 -23.81 4.75 0.34
C SER A 200 -24.42 6.03 -0.23
N VAL A 201 -23.63 6.87 -0.89
CA VAL A 201 -24.09 8.09 -1.56
C VAL A 201 -24.95 7.76 -2.78
N LEU A 202 -24.53 6.79 -3.60
CA LEU A 202 -25.32 6.30 -4.74
C LEU A 202 -26.61 5.62 -4.27
N HIS A 203 -26.53 4.81 -3.23
CA HIS A 203 -27.67 4.09 -2.68
C HIS A 203 -28.71 5.04 -2.09
N SER A 204 -28.30 5.97 -1.22
CA SER A 204 -29.20 6.99 -0.68
C SER A 204 -29.82 7.89 -1.77
N SER A 205 -29.08 8.14 -2.86
CA SER A 205 -29.62 8.87 -4.01
C SER A 205 -30.69 8.05 -4.78
N SER A 206 -30.60 6.72 -4.77
CA SER A 206 -31.56 5.82 -5.44
C SER A 206 -32.88 5.64 -4.69
N GLU A 207 -32.90 5.91 -3.38
CA GLU A 207 -34.11 5.85 -2.54
C GLU A 207 -35.03 7.06 -2.73
N VAL A 208 -34.52 8.14 -3.32
CA VAL A 208 -35.31 9.35 -3.54
C VAL A 208 -36.37 9.10 -4.61
N SER A 209 -37.64 9.06 -4.22
CA SER A 209 -38.76 8.84 -5.13
C SER A 209 -39.27 10.11 -5.83
N ASN A 210 -38.96 11.29 -5.28
CA ASN A 210 -39.54 12.57 -5.71
C ASN A 210 -38.46 13.51 -6.26
N LEU A 211 -38.63 13.93 -7.53
CA LEU A 211 -37.72 14.84 -8.22
C LEU A 211 -37.62 16.20 -7.52
N SER A 212 -38.73 16.71 -6.97
CA SER A 212 -38.80 17.97 -6.23
C SER A 212 -37.97 17.96 -4.93
N THR A 213 -37.88 16.80 -4.24
CA THR A 213 -37.03 16.67 -3.07
C THR A 213 -35.55 16.68 -3.45
N LEU A 214 -35.21 16.12 -4.61
CA LEU A 214 -33.85 16.05 -5.14
C LEU A 214 -33.37 17.44 -5.63
N VAL A 215 -34.24 18.21 -6.26
CA VAL A 215 -33.97 19.60 -6.69
C VAL A 215 -33.85 20.54 -5.48
N LYS A 216 -34.73 20.41 -4.48
CA LYS A 216 -34.68 21.23 -3.25
C LYS A 216 -33.49 20.87 -2.37
N GLN A 217 -33.02 19.63 -2.47
CA GLN A 217 -31.80 19.15 -1.85
C GLN A 217 -30.63 19.40 -2.82
N GLU A 218 -30.30 20.67 -3.07
CA GLU A 218 -29.05 21.14 -3.74
C GLU A 218 -27.78 20.78 -2.92
N LYS A 219 -27.76 19.64 -2.26
CA LYS A 219 -26.59 19.13 -1.60
C LYS A 219 -25.63 18.69 -2.70
N PHE A 220 -24.43 19.26 -2.68
CA PHE A 220 -23.26 18.93 -3.52
C PHE A 220 -23.00 17.41 -3.66
N PHE A 221 -23.54 16.60 -2.74
CA PHE A 221 -23.33 15.16 -2.61
C PHE A 221 -24.45 14.27 -3.14
N VAL A 222 -25.48 14.79 -3.82
CA VAL A 222 -26.60 13.95 -4.31
C VAL A 222 -26.44 13.60 -5.80
N GLY A 223 -26.78 12.36 -6.15
CA GLY A 223 -26.78 11.83 -7.51
C GLY A 223 -25.39 11.56 -8.08
N ALA A 224 -25.33 11.30 -9.39
CA ALA A 224 -24.10 10.91 -10.10
C ALA A 224 -23.00 11.95 -9.99
N ARG A 225 -23.35 13.24 -9.96
CA ARG A 225 -22.39 14.33 -9.76
C ARG A 225 -21.77 14.29 -8.37
N GLY A 226 -22.58 14.05 -7.34
CA GLY A 226 -22.12 13.91 -5.96
C GLY A 226 -21.20 12.71 -5.79
N ALA A 227 -21.61 11.54 -6.29
CA ALA A 227 -20.78 10.33 -6.27
C ALA A 227 -19.45 10.53 -7.00
N TYR A 228 -19.48 11.16 -8.19
CA TYR A 228 -18.28 11.50 -8.95
C TYR A 228 -17.34 12.43 -8.17
N ALA A 229 -17.88 13.46 -7.52
CA ALA A 229 -17.12 14.41 -6.71
C ALA A 229 -16.52 13.74 -5.47
N VAL A 230 -17.27 12.87 -4.79
CA VAL A 230 -16.81 12.07 -3.65
C VAL A 230 -15.66 11.16 -4.07
N ARG A 231 -15.81 10.44 -5.18
CA ARG A 231 -14.80 9.52 -5.70
C ARG A 231 -13.49 10.24 -5.97
N HIS A 232 -13.50 11.25 -6.84
CA HIS A 232 -12.26 11.94 -7.21
C HIS A 232 -11.72 12.83 -6.08
N GLY A 233 -12.57 13.43 -5.26
CA GLY A 233 -12.16 14.19 -4.08
C GLY A 233 -11.48 13.32 -3.03
N SER A 234 -12.06 12.16 -2.72
CA SER A 234 -11.49 11.23 -1.73
C SER A 234 -10.19 10.58 -2.22
N LEU A 235 -10.11 10.20 -3.50
CA LEU A 235 -8.89 9.65 -4.09
C LEU A 235 -7.77 10.70 -4.15
N ALA A 236 -8.08 11.96 -4.49
CA ALA A 236 -7.11 13.06 -4.44
C ALA A 236 -6.58 13.28 -3.02
N LEU A 237 -7.48 13.29 -2.02
CA LEU A 237 -7.09 13.40 -0.61
C LEU A 237 -6.20 12.24 -0.19
N MET A 238 -6.56 11.01 -0.54
CA MET A 238 -5.76 9.82 -0.23
C MET A 238 -4.35 9.92 -0.87
N ALA A 239 -4.25 10.32 -2.13
CA ALA A 239 -2.96 10.51 -2.80
C ALA A 239 -2.12 11.61 -2.16
N MET A 240 -2.73 12.73 -1.73
CA MET A 240 -2.04 13.78 -0.97
C MET A 240 -1.56 13.29 0.40
N THR A 241 -2.38 12.51 1.12
CA THR A 241 -1.96 11.95 2.42
C THR A 241 -0.77 11.00 2.26
N LEU A 242 -0.78 10.14 1.23
CA LEU A 242 0.36 9.27 0.92
C LEU A 242 1.62 10.08 0.56
N MET A 243 1.47 11.12 -0.24
CA MET A 243 2.57 12.04 -0.56
C MET A 243 3.15 12.67 0.71
N GLY A 244 2.29 13.14 1.62
CA GLY A 244 2.68 13.68 2.92
C GLY A 244 3.35 12.66 3.85
N LEU A 245 2.90 11.41 3.83
CA LEU A 245 3.49 10.32 4.61
C LEU A 245 4.88 9.94 4.11
N ILE A 246 5.08 9.86 2.79
CA ILE A 246 6.40 9.63 2.18
C ILE A 246 7.31 10.83 2.44
N TYR A 247 6.79 12.06 2.40
CA TYR A 247 7.55 13.26 2.73
C TYR A 247 8.00 13.29 4.19
N ARG A 248 7.09 13.04 5.13
CA ARG A 248 7.41 12.93 6.55
C ARG A 248 8.41 11.80 6.81
N SER A 249 8.20 10.66 6.18
CA SER A 249 9.11 9.52 6.22
C SER A 249 10.52 9.90 5.77
N SER A 250 10.63 10.55 4.62
CA SER A 250 11.91 10.97 4.05
C SER A 250 12.61 12.04 4.90
N ARG A 251 11.87 12.82 5.68
CA ARG A 251 12.41 13.83 6.60
C ARG A 251 12.74 13.25 7.98
N SER A 252 12.04 12.19 8.38
CA SER A 252 12.23 11.48 9.65
C SER A 252 13.48 10.59 9.67
N THR A 253 14.39 10.75 8.71
CA THR A 253 15.77 10.24 8.77
C THR A 253 16.62 11.04 9.78
N GLY A 254 16.08 11.27 10.99
CA GLY A 254 16.93 11.22 12.17
C GLY A 254 17.39 9.76 12.36
N PRO A 255 18.38 9.48 13.24
CA PRO A 255 18.71 8.11 13.59
C PRO A 255 17.40 7.39 13.95
N ARG A 256 17.08 6.32 13.22
CA ARG A 256 15.95 5.44 13.54
C ARG A 256 16.00 5.20 15.04
N GLY A 257 14.90 5.48 15.74
CA GLY A 257 14.85 5.28 17.18
C GLY A 257 15.29 3.84 17.47
N GLU A 258 16.26 3.67 18.35
CA GLU A 258 16.80 2.35 18.70
C GLU A 258 15.67 1.38 19.10
N VAL A 259 14.62 1.93 19.72
CA VAL A 259 13.36 1.25 20.06
C VAL A 259 12.63 0.68 18.83
N GLU A 260 12.56 1.39 17.71
CA GLU A 260 11.90 0.90 16.50
C GLU A 260 12.70 -0.25 15.87
N ILE A 261 14.03 -0.14 15.86
CA ILE A 261 14.92 -1.20 15.39
C ILE A 261 14.80 -2.45 16.29
N LEU A 262 14.80 -2.25 17.60
CA LEU A 262 14.61 -3.32 18.60
C LEU A 262 13.26 -4.00 18.44
N ASN A 263 12.19 -3.23 18.22
CA ASN A 263 10.86 -3.79 18.00
C ASN A 263 10.79 -4.60 16.68
N ASP A 264 11.40 -4.11 15.60
CA ASP A 264 11.48 -4.86 14.34
C ASP A 264 12.27 -6.16 14.50
N LEU A 265 13.40 -6.11 15.23
CA LEU A 265 14.21 -7.29 15.56
C LEU A 265 13.43 -8.28 16.41
N CYS A 266 12.71 -7.80 17.43
CA CYS A 266 11.88 -8.62 18.30
C CYS A 266 10.76 -9.30 17.50
N GLN A 267 10.07 -8.57 16.62
CA GLN A 267 9.04 -9.14 15.75
C GLN A 267 9.61 -10.16 14.76
N ALA A 268 10.78 -9.90 14.18
CA ALA A 268 11.44 -10.84 13.29
C ALA A 268 11.89 -12.11 14.03
N GLN A 269 12.43 -11.97 15.24
CA GLN A 269 12.83 -13.09 16.09
C GLN A 269 11.61 -13.92 16.53
N GLU A 270 10.52 -13.28 16.93
CA GLU A 270 9.27 -13.97 17.28
C GLU A 270 8.73 -14.77 16.11
N ALA A 271 8.72 -14.20 14.90
CA ALA A 271 8.33 -14.92 13.68
C ALA A 271 9.25 -16.13 13.39
N MET A 272 10.56 -16.01 13.65
CA MET A 272 11.50 -17.13 13.52
C MET A 272 11.26 -18.23 14.57
N ILE A 273 11.01 -17.85 15.83
CA ILE A 273 10.67 -18.77 16.91
C ILE A 273 9.39 -19.53 16.58
N GLN A 274 8.35 -18.84 16.11
CA GLN A 274 7.09 -19.48 15.73
C GLN A 274 7.26 -20.47 14.57
N ARG A 275 8.04 -20.12 13.55
CA ARG A 275 8.39 -21.05 12.46
C ARG A 275 9.18 -22.26 12.96
N HIS A 276 10.13 -22.05 13.87
CA HIS A 276 10.89 -23.14 14.45
C HIS A 276 10.00 -24.09 15.27
N ARG A 277 9.10 -23.56 16.11
CA ARG A 277 8.12 -24.35 16.86
C ARG A 277 7.20 -25.13 15.92
N ALA A 278 6.71 -24.51 14.84
CA ALA A 278 5.89 -25.19 13.84
C ALA A 278 6.64 -26.35 13.16
N LEU A 279 7.92 -26.17 12.81
CA LEU A 279 8.76 -27.23 12.25
C LEU A 279 9.01 -28.36 13.25
N GLN A 280 9.24 -28.05 14.53
CA GLN A 280 9.37 -29.05 15.59
C GLN A 280 8.08 -29.86 15.74
N LEU A 281 6.92 -29.21 15.79
CA LEU A 281 5.62 -29.88 15.86
C LEU A 281 5.38 -30.76 14.64
N ALA A 282 5.69 -30.28 13.44
CA ALA A 282 5.58 -31.06 12.20
C ALA A 282 6.49 -32.30 12.24
N ARG A 283 7.72 -32.17 12.76
CA ARG A 283 8.65 -33.29 12.93
C ARG A 283 8.16 -34.31 13.96
N VAL A 284 7.64 -33.85 15.10
CA VAL A 284 7.08 -34.75 16.13
C VAL A 284 5.85 -35.48 15.58
N ALA A 285 4.98 -34.77 14.85
CA ALA A 285 3.81 -35.37 14.21
C ALA A 285 4.19 -36.45 13.18
N SER A 286 5.19 -36.19 12.33
CA SER A 286 5.63 -37.16 11.32
C SER A 286 6.31 -38.40 11.93
N LEU A 287 7.02 -38.24 13.05
CA LEU A 287 7.66 -39.36 13.75
C LEU A 287 6.68 -40.19 14.59
N ARG A 288 5.50 -39.65 14.91
CA ARG A 288 4.47 -40.34 15.71
C ARG A 288 3.71 -41.39 14.90
N ASP A 289 3.50 -41.15 13.60
CA ASP A 289 2.89 -42.13 12.70
C ASP A 289 3.95 -43.15 12.21
N PRO A 290 3.72 -44.47 12.38
CA PRO A 290 4.66 -45.50 11.93
C PRO A 290 4.96 -45.48 10.43
N LEU A 291 3.99 -45.15 9.57
CA LEU A 291 4.18 -45.14 8.11
C LEU A 291 5.06 -43.97 7.68
N LEU A 292 4.71 -42.75 8.13
CA LEU A 292 5.50 -41.54 7.86
C LEU A 292 6.91 -41.63 8.44
N ARG A 293 7.06 -42.19 9.65
CA ARG A 293 8.37 -42.44 10.26
C ARG A 293 9.22 -43.39 9.42
N LYS A 294 8.65 -44.47 8.89
CA LYS A 294 9.38 -45.41 8.01
C LYS A 294 9.87 -44.69 6.75
N GLN A 295 9.02 -43.91 6.10
CA GLN A 295 9.38 -43.11 4.92
C GLN A 295 10.46 -42.07 5.25
N PHE A 296 10.35 -41.40 6.40
CA PHE A 296 11.35 -40.43 6.86
C PHE A 296 12.72 -41.09 7.06
N VAL A 297 12.77 -42.23 7.77
CA VAL A 297 14.02 -42.98 7.98
C VAL A 297 14.60 -43.49 6.66
N GLU A 298 13.78 -44.03 5.77
CA GLU A 298 14.21 -44.52 4.46
C GLU A 298 14.79 -43.38 3.60
N TYR A 299 14.13 -42.22 3.59
CA TYR A 299 14.62 -41.03 2.90
C TYR A 299 16.00 -40.60 3.42
N TRP A 300 16.17 -40.49 4.74
CA TRP A 300 17.46 -40.08 5.32
C TRP A 300 18.54 -41.13 5.12
N LYS A 301 18.21 -42.41 5.22
CA LYS A 301 19.14 -43.51 4.90
C LYS A 301 19.61 -43.43 3.45
N ARG A 302 18.70 -43.21 2.50
CA ARG A 302 19.04 -43.04 1.08
C ARG A 302 19.95 -41.83 0.89
N ARG A 303 19.60 -40.71 1.51
CA ARG A 303 20.38 -39.46 1.43
C ARG A 303 21.78 -39.61 2.04
N GLU A 304 21.93 -40.37 3.12
CA GLU A 304 23.24 -40.66 3.73
C GLU A 304 24.11 -41.53 2.82
N VAL A 305 23.52 -42.53 2.16
CA VAL A 305 24.22 -43.34 1.15
C VAL A 305 24.64 -42.47 -0.04
N GLU A 306 23.73 -41.67 -0.60
CA GLU A 306 24.04 -40.73 -1.69
C GLU A 306 25.14 -39.74 -1.30
N HIS A 307 25.05 -39.17 -0.10
CA HIS A 307 26.07 -38.27 0.43
C HIS A 307 27.41 -38.97 0.67
N GLY A 308 27.40 -40.21 1.15
CA GLY A 308 28.60 -41.03 1.29
C GLY A 308 29.26 -41.35 -0.05
N LEU A 309 28.47 -41.62 -1.09
CA LEU A 309 28.96 -41.81 -2.46
C LEU A 309 29.56 -40.52 -3.03
N LEU A 310 28.87 -39.38 -2.86
CA LEU A 310 29.40 -38.06 -3.25
C LEU A 310 30.70 -37.73 -2.53
N LEU A 311 30.80 -38.04 -1.23
CA LEU A 311 32.03 -37.84 -0.47
C LEU A 311 33.16 -38.80 -0.87
N ALA A 312 32.84 -39.97 -1.42
CA ALA A 312 33.83 -40.93 -1.90
C ALA A 312 34.42 -40.51 -3.25
N ASP A 313 33.63 -39.82 -4.07
CA ASP A 313 34.01 -39.33 -5.38
C ASP A 313 35.25 -38.42 -5.33
N THR A 314 36.22 -38.69 -6.20
CA THR A 314 37.49 -37.97 -6.24
C THR A 314 37.28 -36.53 -6.72
N GLU A 315 36.39 -36.31 -7.68
CA GLU A 315 36.10 -34.97 -8.20
C GLU A 315 35.48 -34.07 -7.11
N TYR A 316 34.58 -34.61 -6.30
CA TYR A 316 33.98 -33.87 -5.18
C TYR A 316 35.00 -33.55 -4.09
N LYS A 317 35.90 -34.50 -3.74
CA LYS A 317 36.97 -34.25 -2.77
C LYS A 317 37.87 -33.12 -3.22
N GLU A 318 38.32 -33.14 -4.47
CA GLU A 318 39.16 -32.08 -5.03
C GLU A 318 38.44 -30.73 -5.05
N ALA A 319 37.17 -30.70 -5.47
CA ALA A 319 36.37 -29.47 -5.46
C ALA A 319 36.13 -28.94 -4.03
N ARG A 320 35.87 -29.83 -3.07
CA ARG A 320 35.71 -29.48 -1.66
C ARG A 320 37.01 -28.95 -1.07
N ASP A 321 38.12 -29.61 -1.31
CA ASP A 321 39.43 -29.20 -0.78
C ASP A 321 39.92 -27.91 -1.46
N LEU A 322 39.56 -27.68 -2.72
CA LEU A 322 39.74 -26.38 -3.39
C LEU A 322 38.84 -25.28 -2.79
N ALA A 323 37.60 -25.61 -2.41
CA ALA A 323 36.71 -24.65 -1.75
C ALA A 323 37.18 -24.34 -0.32
N LEU A 324 37.64 -25.36 0.42
CA LEU A 324 38.18 -25.21 1.77
C LEU A 324 39.52 -24.47 1.76
N SER A 325 40.39 -24.69 0.77
CA SER A 325 41.65 -23.94 0.68
C SER A 325 41.44 -22.45 0.35
N ARG A 326 40.29 -22.09 -0.24
CA ARG A 326 39.87 -20.69 -0.41
C ARG A 326 39.29 -20.07 0.86
N ILE A 327 38.90 -20.90 1.83
CA ILE A 327 38.37 -20.46 3.11
C ILE A 327 39.54 -20.47 4.09
N ASP A 328 40.15 -19.30 4.29
CA ASP A 328 41.19 -19.14 5.29
C ASP A 328 40.55 -19.16 6.69
N VAL A 329 40.61 -20.31 7.35
CA VAL A 329 40.06 -20.53 8.69
C VAL A 329 40.70 -19.60 9.72
N GLU A 330 41.96 -19.22 9.53
CA GLU A 330 42.67 -18.29 10.41
C GLU A 330 42.07 -16.89 10.28
N THR A 331 41.78 -16.43 9.05
CA THR A 331 41.08 -15.14 8.87
C THR A 331 39.67 -15.16 9.44
N LEU A 332 38.91 -16.25 9.26
CA LEU A 332 37.57 -16.36 9.82
C LEU A 332 37.57 -16.38 11.35
N THR A 333 38.52 -17.11 11.95
CA THR A 333 38.65 -17.14 13.42
C THR A 333 39.13 -15.79 13.95
N GLN A 334 40.02 -15.10 13.24
CA GLN A 334 40.46 -13.75 13.59
C GLN A 334 39.32 -12.74 13.46
N GLU A 335 38.54 -12.77 12.39
CA GLU A 335 37.35 -11.93 12.21
C GLU A 335 36.29 -12.21 13.28
N ALA A 336 36.08 -13.48 13.63
CA ALA A 336 35.16 -13.87 14.70
C ALA A 336 35.65 -13.38 16.07
N ASN A 337 36.94 -13.48 16.37
CA ASN A 337 37.52 -12.97 17.61
C ASN A 337 37.45 -11.44 17.68
N GLN A 338 37.79 -10.75 16.58
CA GLN A 338 37.63 -9.29 16.47
C GLN A 338 36.17 -8.87 16.66
N TYR A 339 35.22 -9.66 16.14
CA TYR A 339 33.80 -9.42 16.35
C TYR A 339 33.41 -9.57 17.82
N ILE A 340 33.86 -10.64 18.49
CA ILE A 340 33.61 -10.87 19.92
C ILE A 340 34.20 -9.73 20.76
N GLU A 341 35.46 -9.35 20.51
CA GLU A 341 36.12 -8.23 21.20
C GLU A 341 35.39 -6.90 20.97
N ALA A 342 34.93 -6.63 19.75
CA ALA A 342 34.16 -5.42 19.45
C ALA A 342 32.82 -5.37 20.20
N VAL A 343 32.15 -6.53 20.36
CA VAL A 343 30.91 -6.64 21.13
C VAL A 343 31.17 -6.46 22.63
N ILE A 344 32.22 -7.08 23.16
CA ILE A 344 32.63 -6.92 24.58
C ILE A 344 32.97 -5.46 24.87
N GLN A 345 33.80 -4.84 24.03
CA GLN A 345 34.20 -3.43 24.20
C GLN A 345 33.00 -2.48 24.07
N ALA A 346 32.04 -2.77 23.18
CA ALA A 346 30.80 -2.01 23.10
C ALA A 346 29.96 -2.15 24.38
N GLY A 347 29.90 -3.36 24.95
CA GLY A 347 29.24 -3.60 26.25
C GLY A 347 29.90 -2.86 27.41
N GLU A 348 31.23 -2.86 27.49
CA GLU A 348 32.00 -2.13 28.50
C GLU A 348 31.80 -0.61 28.41
N ARG A 349 31.72 -0.05 27.20
CA ARG A 349 31.44 1.38 27.01
C ARG A 349 30.05 1.77 27.50
N VAL A 350 29.03 0.95 27.24
CA VAL A 350 27.68 1.17 27.77
C VAL A 350 27.67 1.08 29.30
N ALA A 351 28.43 0.14 29.88
CA ALA A 351 28.58 0.05 31.33
C ALA A 351 29.25 1.31 31.92
N ASN A 352 30.34 1.79 31.32
CA ASN A 352 31.08 2.96 31.80
C ASN A 352 30.34 4.30 31.61
N ASP A 353 29.55 4.46 30.55
CA ASP A 353 28.68 5.63 30.37
C ASP A 353 27.57 5.67 31.43
N THR A 354 27.12 4.50 31.90
CA THR A 354 26.14 4.39 32.99
C THR A 354 26.76 4.76 34.36
N THR A 355 28.01 4.37 34.63
CA THR A 355 28.70 4.74 35.88
C THR A 355 29.16 6.20 35.94
N THR A 356 29.46 6.84 34.81
CA THR A 356 29.88 8.25 34.77
C THR A 356 28.72 9.24 34.88
N THR A 357 27.49 8.82 34.54
CA THR A 357 26.29 9.62 34.80
C THR A 357 25.91 9.67 36.28
N ASP A 358 26.24 8.64 37.07
CA ASP A 358 25.94 8.61 38.52
C ASP A 358 26.99 9.34 39.39
N VAL A 359 28.23 9.49 38.92
CA VAL A 359 29.28 10.22 39.67
C VAL A 359 29.19 11.75 39.49
N SER A 360 28.55 12.22 38.42
CA SER A 360 28.45 13.66 38.11
C SER A 360 27.26 14.38 38.77
N SER A 361 26.38 13.67 39.50
CA SER A 361 25.28 14.26 40.28
C SER A 361 25.50 14.29 41.80
N SER A 362 26.68 13.90 42.30
CA SER A 362 27.05 13.98 43.71
C SER A 362 27.94 15.21 43.98
N GLY A 363 27.39 16.40 43.78
CA GLY A 363 28.14 17.65 43.90
C GLY A 363 27.31 18.87 44.26
N ALA A 364 26.21 18.72 45.02
CA ALA A 364 25.57 19.83 45.74
C ALA A 364 24.49 19.30 46.70
N SER A 365 24.75 19.35 48.01
CA SER A 365 23.82 19.87 49.04
C SER A 365 24.15 19.32 50.44
N THR A 366 24.42 20.29 51.29
CA THR A 366 24.62 20.33 52.75
C THR A 366 23.65 19.54 53.64
N ASN A 367 24.20 19.06 54.76
CA ASN A 367 23.69 19.01 56.15
C ASN A 367 22.27 18.48 56.44
N GLY A 368 22.19 17.47 57.31
CA GLY A 368 21.01 17.16 58.10
C GLY A 368 21.08 15.78 58.77
N GLU A 369 21.34 15.77 60.07
CA GLU A 369 21.36 14.62 60.97
C GLU A 369 20.03 13.84 61.00
N GLY A 370 20.09 12.53 61.28
CA GLY A 370 19.02 11.85 62.02
C GLY A 370 18.60 10.44 61.58
N LEU A 371 18.89 9.47 62.46
CA LEU A 371 18.12 8.27 62.78
C LEU A 371 18.15 7.01 61.88
N THR A 372 19.13 6.15 62.20
CA THR A 372 18.97 4.77 62.71
C THR A 372 17.73 3.89 62.41
N LYS A 373 18.07 2.64 62.06
CA LYS A 373 17.39 1.33 62.32
C LYS A 373 16.24 0.87 61.40
N LEU A 374 16.49 -0.23 60.68
CA LEU A 374 15.80 -1.55 60.71
C LEU A 374 16.26 -2.34 59.46
N GLY A 375 17.11 -3.37 59.57
CA GLY A 375 16.74 -4.79 59.82
C GLY A 375 16.43 -5.47 58.47
N GLN A 376 17.34 -6.17 57.78
CA GLN A 376 17.90 -7.51 58.04
C GLN A 376 16.83 -8.60 58.22
N GLU A 377 17.03 -9.74 57.54
CA GLU A 377 16.20 -10.96 57.39
C GLU A 377 15.30 -10.97 56.14
N MET A 378 15.17 -12.05 55.36
CA MET A 378 15.62 -13.43 55.47
C MET A 378 15.42 -14.10 54.10
N ALA A 379 16.34 -14.98 53.72
CA ALA A 379 16.10 -16.11 52.82
C ALA A 379 16.43 -17.39 53.60
N PRO A 380 15.75 -18.51 53.34
CA PRO A 380 16.37 -19.82 53.36
C PRO A 380 16.94 -20.21 51.99
#